data_AF-A0A934YLY7-F1
#
_entry.id   AF-A0A934YLY7-F1
#
_cell.length_a   1.000
_cell.length_b   1.000
_cell.length_c   1.000
_cell.angle_alpha   90.00
_cell.angle_beta   90.00
_cell.angle_gamma   90.00
#
_symmetry.space_group_name_H-M   'P 1'
#
loop_
_entity.id
_entity.type
_entity.pdbx_description
1 polymer ?
#
loop_
_entity_poly.entity_id
_entity_poly.type
_entity_poly.pdbx_seq_one_letter_code
_entity_poly.pdbx_strand_id
1 'polypeptide(L)'
;MPATLPSLPDAPRPPPPGALRGPDIQMANVGWLPPNVATGEVFAVRERPRRIGGGLFAVAFLLLGLAALALFLPRLLRDSYVKQAASKGVTLAIGRVSLSSTGITLEDVEGSVQDLPGATFKAPVVVLGMRGVDANTVTIDKLEVGLQGGYEDLDRAFDQWMKTKVTAGGEPPGGRFAKVTIRDAKVLWAAPLGPGMRASFENVSGAFTAEPESLWPNHYAFVAGIVKVANDANDKVFGPYELKVSRELDDRAYTLRLDPYGSTGAEVGMNTHGDIKRLISFRIPKRTLAEHHVPEALFGGLATKETRLEVTGELTVERGDKPRAEGKLTLGASALRIGVGGAPLDAELTAALGRAGEGVLDVTQGSLLLGPTRGKATGAIDSRGKGVRVEITSKRCDVASEGPGGTTRLALSSADVTGGSLFFAPCIVAPKKR
;
A
#
# COMPACT_ATOMS: atom_id res chain seq x y z
N MET A 1 10.65 27.84 -36.80
CA MET A 1 9.48 27.37 -37.59
C MET A 1 8.44 26.87 -36.60
N PRO A 2 7.25 27.49 -36.50
CA PRO A 2 6.26 27.08 -35.52
C PRO A 2 5.53 25.82 -36.01
N ALA A 3 5.39 24.83 -35.13
CA ALA A 3 4.70 23.58 -35.41
C ALA A 3 3.19 23.79 -35.39
N THR A 4 2.56 23.50 -36.53
CA THR A 4 1.10 23.51 -36.73
C THR A 4 0.48 22.33 -35.99
N LEU A 5 -0.42 22.59 -35.06
CA LEU A 5 -1.21 21.56 -34.37
C LEU A 5 -2.23 20.93 -35.33
N PRO A 6 -2.44 19.60 -35.27
CA PRO A 6 -3.45 18.91 -36.06
C PRO A 6 -4.86 19.29 -35.58
N SER A 7 -5.73 19.64 -36.54
CA SER A 7 -7.14 19.95 -36.33
C SER A 7 -7.91 18.74 -35.78
N LEU A 8 -8.68 18.95 -34.72
CA LEU A 8 -9.63 18.00 -34.16
C LEU A 8 -10.67 17.57 -35.22
N PRO A 9 -11.09 16.29 -35.26
CA PRO A 9 -12.13 15.81 -36.16
C PRO A 9 -13.49 16.40 -35.78
N ASP A 10 -14.25 16.81 -36.80
CA ASP A 10 -15.59 17.39 -36.67
C ASP A 10 -16.56 16.46 -35.93
N ALA A 11 -17.43 17.06 -35.10
CA ALA A 11 -18.47 16.36 -34.38
C ALA A 11 -19.49 15.70 -35.34
N PRO A 12 -19.97 14.47 -35.03
CA PRO A 12 -20.94 13.77 -35.87
C PRO A 12 -22.28 14.51 -35.91
N ARG A 13 -22.81 14.71 -37.12
CA ARG A 13 -24.10 15.36 -37.35
C ARG A 13 -25.25 14.47 -36.85
N PRO A 14 -26.33 15.06 -36.29
CA PRO A 14 -27.53 14.32 -35.93
C PRO A 14 -28.25 13.76 -37.17
N PRO A 15 -28.89 12.58 -37.06
CA PRO A 15 -29.63 11.99 -38.17
C PRO A 15 -30.88 12.82 -38.51
N PRO A 16 -31.26 12.89 -39.81
CA PRO A 16 -32.44 13.64 -40.24
C PRO A 16 -33.75 13.00 -39.71
N PRO A 17 -34.76 13.83 -39.39
CA PRO A 17 -36.04 13.35 -38.87
C PRO A 17 -36.80 12.59 -39.96
N GLY A 18 -37.03 11.28 -39.75
CA GLY A 18 -37.90 10.47 -40.62
C GLY A 18 -37.51 9.00 -40.87
N ALA A 19 -36.38 8.51 -40.34
CA ALA A 19 -35.85 7.17 -40.67
C ALA A 19 -36.39 5.99 -39.83
N LEU A 20 -37.55 6.12 -39.18
CA LEU A 20 -38.22 5.02 -38.48
C LEU A 20 -39.60 4.76 -39.11
N ARG A 21 -39.58 4.20 -40.33
CA ARG A 21 -40.72 3.44 -40.85
C ARG A 21 -40.47 1.98 -40.50
N GLY A 22 -41.24 1.46 -39.55
CA GLY A 22 -41.29 0.02 -39.29
C GLY A 22 -41.81 -0.74 -40.51
N PRO A 23 -41.46 -2.03 -40.66
CA PRO A 23 -41.96 -2.85 -41.75
C PRO A 23 -43.49 -3.04 -41.64
N ASP A 24 -44.17 -2.87 -42.77
CA ASP A 24 -45.58 -3.20 -42.97
C ASP A 24 -45.82 -4.68 -42.60
N ILE A 25 -46.59 -4.92 -41.54
CA ILE A 25 -47.09 -6.25 -41.21
C ILE A 25 -48.25 -6.53 -42.16
N GLN A 26 -47.96 -7.15 -43.31
CA GLN A 26 -48.99 -7.76 -44.14
C GLN A 26 -49.56 -8.97 -43.39
N MET A 27 -50.78 -8.83 -42.87
CA MET A 27 -51.55 -9.96 -42.36
C MET A 27 -51.94 -10.86 -43.54
N ALA A 28 -51.30 -12.03 -43.61
CA ALA A 28 -51.68 -13.08 -44.53
C ALA A 28 -53.13 -13.52 -44.23
N ASN A 29 -53.98 -13.34 -45.23
CA ASN A 29 -55.38 -13.72 -45.24
C ASN A 29 -55.45 -15.27 -45.24
N VAL A 30 -55.63 -15.88 -44.08
CA VAL A 30 -55.74 -17.34 -43.91
C VAL A 30 -57.14 -17.81 -44.34
N GLY A 31 -57.31 -18.03 -45.64
CA GLY A 31 -58.50 -18.61 -46.25
C GLY A 31 -58.57 -20.13 -46.10
N TRP A 32 -58.94 -20.62 -44.93
CA TRP A 32 -59.22 -22.05 -44.71
C TRP A 32 -60.55 -22.34 -44.01
N LEU A 33 -61.52 -21.42 -44.00
CA LEU A 33 -62.88 -21.74 -43.56
C LEU A 33 -63.64 -22.52 -44.67
N PRO A 34 -64.07 -23.77 -44.43
CA PRO A 34 -64.97 -24.46 -45.33
C PRO A 34 -66.40 -23.88 -45.25
N PRO A 35 -67.18 -23.96 -46.34
CA PRO A 35 -68.55 -23.44 -46.40
C PRO A 35 -69.48 -24.22 -45.47
N ASN A 36 -70.32 -23.49 -44.74
CA ASN A 36 -71.40 -24.03 -43.91
C ASN A 36 -72.38 -24.83 -44.78
N VAL A 37 -72.33 -26.16 -44.65
CA VAL A 37 -73.37 -27.05 -45.16
C VAL A 37 -74.33 -27.35 -44.02
N ALA A 38 -75.61 -27.12 -44.29
CA ALA A 38 -76.73 -27.39 -43.40
C ALA A 38 -76.82 -28.87 -43.05
N THR A 39 -76.79 -29.18 -41.76
CA THR A 39 -77.34 -30.44 -41.22
C THR A 39 -77.79 -30.20 -39.79
N GLY A 40 -79.10 -30.41 -39.56
CA GLY A 40 -79.73 -30.30 -38.26
C GLY A 40 -79.34 -31.46 -37.35
N GLU A 41 -78.17 -31.36 -36.74
CA GLU A 41 -77.81 -32.14 -35.55
C GLU A 41 -77.87 -31.24 -34.33
N VAL A 42 -78.64 -31.68 -33.33
CA VAL A 42 -78.64 -31.11 -31.99
C VAL A 42 -77.27 -31.40 -31.38
N PHE A 43 -76.31 -30.50 -31.60
CA PHE A 43 -75.08 -30.45 -30.83
C PHE A 43 -75.48 -30.12 -29.39
N ALA A 44 -75.49 -31.14 -28.52
CA ALA A 44 -75.37 -30.91 -27.10
C ALA A 44 -74.08 -30.11 -26.90
N VAL A 45 -74.21 -28.80 -26.71
CA VAL A 45 -73.13 -27.93 -26.26
C VAL A 45 -72.74 -28.45 -24.89
N ARG A 46 -71.79 -29.38 -24.88
CA ARG A 46 -71.03 -29.69 -23.68
C ARG A 46 -70.26 -28.40 -23.42
N GLU A 47 -70.81 -27.56 -22.56
CA GLU A 47 -70.09 -26.45 -21.96
C GLU A 47 -68.79 -27.04 -21.42
N ARG A 48 -67.69 -26.88 -22.17
CA ARG A 48 -66.35 -27.10 -21.61
C ARG A 48 -66.30 -26.10 -20.47
N PRO A 49 -66.23 -26.55 -19.20
CA PRO A 49 -66.17 -25.62 -18.08
C PRO A 49 -64.97 -24.72 -18.34
N ARG A 50 -65.25 -23.46 -18.68
CA ARG A 50 -64.24 -22.43 -18.83
C ARG A 50 -63.63 -22.27 -17.44
N ARG A 51 -62.55 -23.02 -17.17
CA ARG A 51 -61.72 -22.91 -15.96
C ARG A 51 -60.98 -21.57 -16.00
N ILE A 52 -61.74 -20.47 -15.89
CA ILE A 52 -61.24 -19.09 -15.85
C ILE A 52 -60.61 -18.77 -14.48
N GLY A 53 -60.79 -19.62 -13.46
CA GLY A 53 -60.27 -19.37 -12.12
C GLY A 53 -58.81 -19.80 -11.86
N GLY A 54 -58.29 -20.82 -12.55
CA GLY A 54 -57.01 -21.45 -12.15
C GLY A 54 -55.76 -20.60 -12.46
N GLY A 55 -55.75 -19.90 -13.59
CA GLY A 55 -54.60 -19.09 -14.01
C GLY A 55 -54.36 -17.87 -13.13
N LEU A 56 -55.42 -17.24 -12.62
CA LEU A 56 -55.31 -16.04 -11.77
C LEU A 56 -54.67 -16.39 -10.42
N PHE A 57 -55.05 -17.51 -9.80
CA PHE A 57 -54.43 -17.96 -8.56
C PHE A 57 -52.97 -18.36 -8.76
N ALA A 58 -52.63 -19.04 -9.87
CA ALA A 58 -51.24 -19.38 -10.18
C ALA A 58 -50.36 -18.13 -10.33
N VAL A 59 -50.86 -17.09 -11.01
CA VAL A 59 -50.16 -15.79 -11.13
C VAL A 59 -50.04 -15.09 -9.77
N ALA A 60 -51.10 -15.09 -8.95
CA ALA A 60 -51.08 -14.49 -7.63
C ALA A 60 -50.07 -15.18 -6.68
N PHE A 61 -50.03 -16.52 -6.66
CA PHE A 61 -49.04 -17.28 -5.89
C PHE A 61 -47.62 -17.06 -6.39
N LEU A 62 -47.42 -16.94 -7.71
CA LEU A 62 -46.13 -16.60 -8.29
C LEU A 62 -45.66 -15.21 -7.83
N LEU A 63 -46.54 -14.20 -7.89
CA LEU A 63 -46.23 -12.85 -7.44
C LEU A 63 -45.97 -12.78 -5.93
N LEU A 64 -46.76 -13.50 -5.14
CA LEU A 64 -46.54 -13.61 -3.68
C LEU A 64 -45.21 -14.30 -3.37
N GLY A 65 -44.88 -15.36 -4.10
CA GLY A 65 -43.60 -16.07 -3.99
C GLY A 65 -42.41 -15.18 -4.36
N LEU A 66 -42.51 -14.42 -5.45
CA LEU A 66 -41.50 -13.45 -5.85
C LEU A 66 -41.36 -12.30 -4.84
N ALA A 67 -42.46 -11.82 -4.27
CA ALA A 67 -42.44 -10.80 -3.22
C ALA A 67 -41.79 -11.32 -1.94
N ALA A 68 -42.14 -12.53 -1.49
CA ALA A 68 -41.50 -13.18 -0.36
C ALA A 68 -40.01 -13.38 -0.63
N LEU A 69 -39.63 -13.88 -1.80
CA LEU A 69 -38.24 -14.02 -2.21
C LEU A 69 -37.51 -12.67 -2.15
N ALA A 70 -38.09 -11.60 -2.68
CA ALA A 70 -37.48 -10.26 -2.64
C ALA A 70 -37.27 -9.74 -1.20
N LEU A 71 -38.16 -10.07 -0.26
CA LEU A 71 -38.06 -9.67 1.14
C LEU A 71 -37.06 -10.51 1.95
N PHE A 72 -36.93 -11.81 1.67
CA PHE A 72 -36.06 -12.73 2.40
C PHE A 72 -34.65 -12.86 1.81
N LEU A 73 -34.48 -12.62 0.51
CA LEU A 73 -33.20 -12.79 -0.19
C LEU A 73 -32.05 -11.99 0.45
N PRO A 74 -32.21 -10.71 0.85
CA PRO A 74 -31.13 -9.97 1.53
C PRO A 74 -30.65 -10.62 2.83
N ARG A 75 -31.56 -11.22 3.61
CA ARG A 75 -31.21 -11.91 4.85
C ARG A 75 -30.45 -13.21 4.58
N LEU A 76 -30.91 -13.99 3.59
CA LEU A 76 -30.22 -15.22 3.18
C LEU A 76 -28.82 -14.94 2.65
N LEU A 77 -28.66 -13.89 1.85
CA LEU A 77 -27.35 -13.45 1.36
C LEU A 77 -26.42 -13.04 2.51
N ARG A 78 -26.92 -12.20 3.44
CA ARG A 78 -26.18 -11.83 4.65
C ARG A 78 -25.67 -13.05 5.40
N ASP A 79 -26.55 -13.99 5.73
CA ASP A 79 -26.19 -15.18 6.50
C ASP A 79 -25.21 -16.08 5.75
N SER A 80 -25.35 -16.19 4.43
CA SER A 80 -24.41 -16.93 3.58
C SER A 80 -23.02 -16.30 3.62
N TYR A 81 -22.90 -14.98 3.43
CA TYR A 81 -21.62 -14.28 3.49
C TYR A 81 -20.96 -14.37 4.87
N VAL A 82 -21.73 -14.21 5.95
CA VAL A 82 -21.22 -14.33 7.32
C VAL A 82 -20.71 -15.75 7.60
N LYS A 83 -21.45 -16.78 7.19
CA LYS A 83 -21.02 -18.19 7.34
C LYS A 83 -19.77 -18.49 6.51
N GLN A 84 -19.70 -18.00 5.28
CA GLN A 84 -18.53 -18.16 4.42
C GLN A 84 -17.31 -17.45 5.02
N ALA A 85 -17.44 -16.22 5.51
CA ALA A 85 -16.36 -15.50 6.19
C ALA A 85 -15.88 -16.25 7.44
N ALA A 86 -16.81 -16.75 8.26
CA ALA A 86 -16.49 -17.52 9.46
C ALA A 86 -15.70 -18.79 9.12
N SER A 87 -16.05 -19.49 8.04
CA SER A 87 -15.29 -20.66 7.56
C SER A 87 -13.83 -20.34 7.19
N LYS A 88 -13.53 -19.07 6.90
CA LYS A 88 -12.20 -18.56 6.57
C LYS A 88 -11.47 -17.92 7.76
N GLY A 89 -12.01 -18.01 8.97
CA GLY A 89 -11.44 -17.40 10.18
C GLY A 89 -11.68 -15.89 10.28
N VAL A 90 -12.65 -15.37 9.53
CA VAL A 90 -13.06 -13.96 9.56
C VAL A 90 -14.40 -13.86 10.26
N THR A 91 -14.45 -13.17 11.39
CA THR A 91 -15.71 -12.79 12.02
C THR A 91 -16.25 -11.60 11.25
N LEU A 92 -17.42 -11.74 10.60
CA LEU A 92 -18.02 -10.70 9.78
C LEU A 92 -19.42 -10.36 10.32
N ALA A 93 -19.71 -9.09 10.48
CA ALA A 93 -21.04 -8.55 10.68
C ALA A 93 -21.38 -7.60 9.54
N ILE A 94 -22.60 -7.70 9.04
CA ILE A 94 -23.14 -6.87 7.96
C ILE A 94 -24.45 -6.29 8.48
N GLY A 95 -24.58 -4.97 8.52
CA GLY A 95 -25.81 -4.33 8.97
C GLY A 95 -26.97 -4.59 8.01
N ARG A 96 -26.85 -4.08 6.78
CA ARG A 96 -27.87 -4.19 5.74
C ARG A 96 -27.29 -4.69 4.42
N VAL A 97 -28.11 -5.42 3.66
CA VAL A 97 -27.83 -5.80 2.28
C VAL A 97 -28.88 -5.18 1.39
N SER A 98 -28.46 -4.45 0.37
CA SER A 98 -29.32 -3.90 -0.67
C SER A 98 -28.97 -4.48 -2.04
N LEU A 99 -30.00 -4.75 -2.84
CA LEU A 99 -29.87 -5.33 -4.17
C LEU A 99 -30.16 -4.27 -5.21
N SER A 100 -29.30 -4.19 -6.22
CA SER A 100 -29.48 -3.33 -7.39
C SER A 100 -29.37 -4.18 -8.66
N SER A 101 -29.82 -3.65 -9.80
CA SER A 101 -29.66 -4.33 -11.10
C SER A 101 -28.20 -4.57 -11.49
N THR A 102 -27.27 -3.80 -10.93
CA THR A 102 -25.84 -3.84 -11.24
C THR A 102 -25.00 -4.58 -10.19
N GLY A 103 -25.57 -4.89 -9.02
CA GLY A 103 -24.84 -5.57 -7.97
C GLY A 103 -25.48 -5.56 -6.58
N ILE A 104 -24.72 -6.08 -5.62
CA ILE A 104 -25.11 -6.20 -4.21
C ILE A 104 -24.35 -5.15 -3.42
N THR A 105 -25.03 -4.37 -2.60
CA THR A 105 -24.38 -3.41 -1.69
C THR A 105 -24.54 -3.91 -0.27
N LEU A 106 -23.42 -3.98 0.45
CA LEU A 106 -23.35 -4.32 1.87
C LEU A 106 -23.10 -3.02 2.63
N GLU A 107 -23.97 -2.69 3.57
CA GLU A 107 -23.90 -1.51 4.42
C GLU A 107 -23.51 -1.91 5.84
N ASP A 108 -22.73 -1.06 6.50
CA ASP A 108 -22.23 -1.24 7.87
C ASP A 108 -21.52 -2.59 8.05
N VAL A 109 -20.50 -2.81 7.22
CA VAL A 109 -19.68 -4.01 7.28
C VAL A 109 -18.61 -3.83 8.34
N GLU A 110 -18.49 -4.76 9.27
CA GLU A 110 -17.43 -4.79 10.26
C GLU A 110 -16.94 -6.21 10.49
N GLY A 111 -15.68 -6.36 10.88
CA GLY A 111 -15.15 -7.69 11.14
C GLY A 111 -13.77 -7.70 11.75
N SER A 112 -13.31 -8.91 12.03
CA SER A 112 -11.97 -9.18 12.55
C SER A 112 -11.43 -10.50 12.01
N VAL A 113 -10.11 -10.57 11.88
CA VAL A 113 -9.41 -11.79 11.46
C VAL A 113 -8.76 -12.40 12.68
N GLN A 114 -9.26 -13.56 13.12
CA GLN A 114 -8.85 -14.15 14.42
C GLN A 114 -7.38 -14.55 14.45
N ASP A 115 -6.84 -14.94 13.29
CA ASP A 115 -5.45 -15.38 13.12
C ASP A 115 -4.46 -14.21 12.96
N LEU A 116 -4.95 -12.96 12.91
CA LEU A 116 -4.12 -11.77 12.77
C LEU A 116 -4.25 -10.87 14.02
N PRO A 117 -3.17 -10.64 14.77
CA PRO A 117 -3.20 -9.84 15.99
C PRO A 117 -3.81 -8.44 15.79
N GLY A 118 -4.91 -8.16 16.50
CA GLY A 118 -5.62 -6.88 16.49
C GLY A 118 -6.15 -6.45 15.12
N ALA A 119 -6.24 -7.37 14.14
CA ALA A 119 -6.75 -7.06 12.82
C ALA A 119 -8.27 -6.91 12.84
N THR A 120 -8.73 -5.67 12.76
CA THR A 120 -10.14 -5.32 12.65
C THR A 120 -10.36 -4.48 11.40
N PHE A 121 -11.57 -4.55 10.85
CA PHE A 121 -11.94 -3.69 9.74
C PHE A 121 -13.38 -3.24 9.87
N LYS A 122 -13.66 -2.05 9.34
CA LYS A 122 -14.99 -1.48 9.24
C LYS A 122 -15.12 -0.73 7.92
N ALA A 123 -16.19 -0.96 7.20
CA ALA A 123 -16.50 -0.28 5.95
C ALA A 123 -17.99 0.09 5.95
N PRO A 124 -18.34 1.38 5.87
CA PRO A 124 -19.74 1.81 5.79
C PRO A 124 -20.45 1.22 4.57
N VAL A 125 -19.75 1.09 3.44
CA VAL A 125 -20.32 0.60 2.18
C VAL A 125 -19.31 -0.28 1.45
N VAL A 126 -19.75 -1.48 1.06
CA VAL A 126 -19.05 -2.38 0.15
C VAL A 126 -19.98 -2.73 -1.01
N VAL A 127 -19.57 -2.43 -2.23
CA VAL A 127 -20.34 -2.72 -3.45
C VAL A 127 -19.71 -3.91 -4.17
N LEU A 128 -20.48 -4.98 -4.31
CA LEU A 128 -20.17 -6.16 -5.10
C LEU A 128 -20.80 -6.00 -6.48
N GLY A 129 -19.99 -5.66 -7.48
CA GLY A 129 -20.41 -5.61 -8.87
C GLY A 129 -20.48 -7.02 -9.48
N MET A 130 -21.59 -7.30 -10.13
CA MET A 130 -21.90 -8.64 -10.66
C MET A 130 -21.60 -8.72 -12.16
N ARG A 131 -21.15 -9.89 -12.63
CA ARG A 131 -21.08 -10.23 -14.05
C ARG A 131 -21.89 -11.52 -14.26
N GLY A 132 -23.12 -11.38 -14.71
CA GLY A 132 -24.07 -12.49 -14.69
C GLY A 132 -24.54 -12.77 -13.27
N VAL A 133 -24.32 -13.99 -12.77
CA VAL A 133 -24.70 -14.41 -11.40
C VAL A 133 -23.54 -14.37 -10.41
N ASP A 134 -22.32 -14.08 -10.87
CA ASP A 134 -21.12 -14.11 -10.04
C ASP A 134 -20.64 -12.68 -9.70
N ALA A 135 -20.18 -12.50 -8.47
CA ALA A 135 -19.55 -11.26 -8.05
C ALA A 135 -18.15 -11.16 -8.67
N ASN A 136 -17.96 -10.19 -9.56
CA ASN A 136 -16.73 -10.04 -10.34
C ASN A 136 -15.84 -8.91 -9.83
N THR A 137 -16.45 -7.87 -9.25
CA THR A 137 -15.72 -6.69 -8.76
C THR A 137 -16.16 -6.32 -7.35
N VAL A 138 -15.23 -5.86 -6.53
CA VAL A 138 -15.53 -5.31 -5.19
C VAL A 138 -15.05 -3.87 -5.13
N THR A 139 -15.90 -2.97 -4.66
CA THR A 139 -15.53 -1.60 -4.36
C THR A 139 -15.81 -1.31 -2.90
N ILE A 140 -14.78 -0.90 -2.16
CA ILE A 140 -14.86 -0.59 -0.74
C ILE A 140 -14.69 0.93 -0.58
N ASP A 141 -15.60 1.55 0.16
CA ASP A 141 -15.56 2.98 0.47
C ASP A 141 -15.36 3.20 1.98
N LYS A 142 -14.49 4.16 2.33
CA LYS A 142 -14.15 4.55 3.71
C LYS A 142 -13.78 3.36 4.62
N LEU A 143 -12.88 2.50 4.15
CA LEU A 143 -12.43 1.34 4.92
C LEU A 143 -11.54 1.78 6.09
N GLU A 144 -11.95 1.52 7.32
CA GLU A 144 -11.11 1.64 8.50
C GLU A 144 -10.50 0.29 8.83
N VAL A 145 -9.18 0.21 9.00
CA VAL A 145 -8.45 -1.00 9.39
C VAL A 145 -7.67 -0.74 10.67
N GLY A 146 -7.84 -1.60 11.66
CA GLY A 146 -6.99 -1.67 12.85
C GLY A 146 -6.00 -2.82 12.70
N LEU A 147 -4.74 -2.60 13.09
CA LEU A 147 -3.70 -3.62 13.18
C LEU A 147 -2.95 -3.47 14.50
N GLN A 148 -2.48 -4.58 15.07
CA GLN A 148 -1.67 -4.58 16.29
C GLN A 148 -0.46 -5.51 16.17
N GLY A 149 0.70 -5.04 16.64
CA GLY A 149 1.93 -5.84 16.69
C GLY A 149 3.00 -5.35 15.73
N GLY A 150 4.19 -5.93 15.84
CA GLY A 150 5.32 -5.61 14.98
C GLY A 150 5.11 -6.12 13.56
N TYR A 151 5.77 -5.48 12.60
CA TYR A 151 5.71 -5.90 11.18
C TYR A 151 6.05 -7.38 10.99
N GLU A 152 7.12 -7.88 11.60
CA GLU A 152 7.54 -9.28 11.43
C GLU A 152 6.49 -10.28 11.95
N ASP A 153 5.80 -9.95 13.04
CA ASP A 153 4.77 -10.81 13.60
C ASP A 153 3.51 -10.81 12.73
N LEU A 154 3.10 -9.64 12.23
CA LEU A 154 1.97 -9.52 11.32
C LEU A 154 2.25 -10.18 9.97
N ASP A 155 3.45 -10.02 9.42
CA ASP A 155 3.89 -10.66 8.18
C ASP A 155 3.84 -12.19 8.32
N ARG A 156 4.42 -12.74 9.40
CA ARG A 156 4.37 -14.17 9.69
C ARG A 156 2.95 -14.69 9.91
N ALA A 157 2.14 -13.95 10.68
CA ALA A 157 0.75 -14.32 10.93
C ALA A 157 -0.08 -14.30 9.65
N PHE A 158 0.14 -13.32 8.78
CA PHE A 158 -0.50 -13.21 7.47
C PHE A 158 -0.08 -14.36 6.56
N ASP A 159 1.21 -14.64 6.44
CA ASP A 159 1.72 -15.79 5.70
C ASP A 159 1.13 -17.12 6.18
N GLN A 160 1.04 -17.29 7.50
CA GLN A 160 0.47 -18.50 8.10
C GLN A 160 -1.03 -18.61 7.84
N TRP A 161 -1.77 -17.52 8.03
CA TRP A 161 -3.20 -17.44 7.71
C TRP A 161 -3.44 -17.79 6.24
N MET A 162 -2.66 -17.19 5.34
CA MET A 162 -2.73 -17.47 3.91
C MET A 162 -2.44 -18.93 3.57
N LYS A 163 -1.33 -19.48 4.07
CA LYS A 163 -1.00 -20.90 3.85
C LYS A 163 -2.13 -21.80 4.33
N THR A 164 -2.67 -21.54 5.52
CA THR A 164 -3.72 -22.38 6.12
C THR A 164 -5.02 -22.33 5.35
N LYS A 165 -5.43 -21.14 4.86
CA LYS A 165 -6.73 -20.97 4.20
C LYS A 165 -6.69 -21.25 2.70
N VAL A 166 -5.53 -21.11 2.05
CA VAL A 166 -5.36 -21.35 0.60
C VAL A 166 -4.93 -22.79 0.29
N THR A 167 -4.02 -23.39 1.06
CA THR A 167 -3.54 -24.76 0.75
C THR A 167 -4.56 -25.86 1.05
N ALA A 168 -5.61 -25.57 1.82
CA ALA A 168 -6.73 -26.47 2.07
C ALA A 168 -7.66 -26.69 0.84
N GLY A 169 -7.19 -26.39 -0.37
CA GLY A 169 -7.98 -26.46 -1.63
C GLY A 169 -9.12 -25.44 -1.68
N GLY A 170 -9.17 -24.50 -0.74
CA GLY A 170 -10.21 -23.49 -0.65
C GLY A 170 -9.95 -22.34 -1.60
N GLU A 171 -11.00 -21.85 -2.25
CA GLU A 171 -10.96 -20.53 -2.90
C GLU A 171 -10.45 -19.48 -1.89
N PRO A 172 -9.69 -18.47 -2.38
CA PRO A 172 -9.20 -17.40 -1.53
C PRO A 172 -10.37 -16.74 -0.77
N PRO A 173 -10.14 -16.26 0.46
CA PRO A 173 -11.18 -15.61 1.26
C PRO A 173 -11.76 -14.42 0.50
N GLY A 174 -13.02 -14.56 0.04
CA GLY A 174 -13.71 -13.59 -0.82
C GLY A 174 -14.18 -14.17 -2.16
N GLY A 175 -13.64 -15.30 -2.61
CA GLY A 175 -13.90 -15.83 -3.95
C GLY A 175 -13.00 -15.17 -5.01
N ARG A 176 -13.17 -15.58 -6.27
CA ARG A 176 -12.35 -15.10 -7.40
C ARG A 176 -12.85 -13.75 -7.92
N PHE A 177 -12.44 -12.67 -7.27
CA PHE A 177 -12.71 -11.32 -7.80
C PHE A 177 -11.69 -10.94 -8.87
N ALA A 178 -12.16 -10.53 -10.04
CA ALA A 178 -11.28 -9.98 -11.07
C ALA A 178 -10.67 -8.64 -10.64
N LYS A 179 -11.41 -7.84 -9.86
CA LYS A 179 -10.95 -6.52 -9.39
C LYS A 179 -11.49 -6.16 -8.01
N VAL A 180 -10.62 -5.74 -7.11
CA VAL A 180 -10.97 -5.09 -5.84
C VAL A 180 -10.47 -3.66 -5.87
N THR A 181 -11.30 -2.69 -5.53
CA THR A 181 -10.96 -1.25 -5.50
C THR A 181 -11.26 -0.70 -4.12
N ILE A 182 -10.27 -0.04 -3.52
CA ILE A 182 -10.41 0.71 -2.28
C ILE A 182 -10.38 2.18 -2.67
N ARG A 183 -11.50 2.90 -2.47
CA ARG A 183 -11.60 4.32 -2.84
C ARG A 183 -10.95 5.23 -1.81
N ASP A 184 -11.24 4.96 -0.55
CA ASP A 184 -10.73 5.67 0.60
C ASP A 184 -10.63 4.71 1.77
N ALA A 185 -9.55 4.85 2.54
CA ALA A 185 -9.29 4.00 3.68
C ALA A 185 -8.38 4.68 4.69
N LYS A 186 -8.52 4.26 5.94
CA LYS A 186 -7.72 4.67 7.07
C LYS A 186 -7.19 3.44 7.77
N VAL A 187 -5.88 3.31 7.87
CA VAL A 187 -5.22 2.21 8.59
C VAL A 187 -4.60 2.76 9.86
N LEU A 188 -4.97 2.19 11.00
CA LEU A 188 -4.39 2.46 12.31
C LEU A 188 -3.60 1.24 12.75
N TRP A 189 -2.30 1.40 12.88
CA TRP A 189 -1.40 0.31 13.22
C TRP A 189 -0.69 0.61 14.53
N ALA A 190 -1.02 -0.17 15.56
CA ALA A 190 -0.38 -0.12 16.86
C ALA A 190 0.88 -1.00 16.90
N ALA A 191 1.97 -0.46 17.42
CA ALA A 191 3.27 -1.10 17.60
C ALA A 191 3.99 -1.60 16.33
N PRO A 192 3.94 -0.92 15.16
CA PRO A 192 4.57 -1.39 13.93
C PRO A 192 6.08 -1.62 14.06
N LEU A 193 6.74 -0.80 14.89
CA LEU A 193 8.17 -0.81 15.18
C LEU A 193 8.47 -1.14 16.65
N GLY A 194 7.50 -1.74 17.36
CA GLY A 194 7.59 -2.06 18.78
C GLY A 194 6.68 -1.22 19.68
N PRO A 195 6.67 -1.48 21.00
CA PRO A 195 5.75 -0.85 21.96
C PRO A 195 5.88 0.68 21.98
N GLY A 196 4.75 1.38 22.11
CA GLY A 196 4.69 2.85 22.13
C GLY A 196 4.77 3.52 20.76
N MET A 197 5.02 2.77 19.69
CA MET A 197 4.95 3.30 18.33
C MET A 197 3.54 3.12 17.76
N ARG A 198 3.05 4.09 16.99
CA ARG A 198 1.79 4.00 16.24
C ARG A 198 2.02 4.51 14.83
N ALA A 199 1.44 3.88 13.83
CA ALA A 199 1.39 4.42 12.48
C ALA A 199 -0.05 4.63 12.05
N SER A 200 -0.32 5.75 11.38
CA SER A 200 -1.62 6.03 10.76
C SER A 200 -1.42 6.31 9.29
N PHE A 201 -2.19 5.62 8.47
CA PHE A 201 -2.27 5.81 7.02
C PHE A 201 -3.66 6.36 6.73
N GLU A 202 -3.75 7.53 6.11
CA GLU A 202 -4.99 8.22 5.78
C GLU A 202 -5.04 8.43 4.26
N ASN A 203 -6.26 8.57 3.72
CA ASN A 203 -6.51 8.70 2.28
C ASN A 203 -5.90 7.54 1.49
N VAL A 204 -6.03 6.32 2.03
CA VAL A 204 -5.51 5.12 1.39
C VAL A 204 -6.46 4.71 0.26
N SER A 205 -5.95 4.71 -0.97
CA SER A 205 -6.70 4.29 -2.15
C SER A 205 -5.87 3.28 -2.94
N GLY A 206 -6.54 2.40 -3.68
CA GLY A 206 -5.85 1.42 -4.48
C GLY A 206 -6.75 0.48 -5.24
N ALA A 207 -6.14 -0.31 -6.11
CA ALA A 207 -6.81 -1.38 -6.83
C ALA A 207 -5.94 -2.63 -6.82
N PHE A 208 -6.62 -3.77 -6.79
CA PHE A 208 -6.06 -5.10 -6.89
C PHE A 208 -6.75 -5.79 -8.05
N THR A 209 -5.98 -6.42 -8.93
CA THR A 209 -6.51 -7.27 -9.99
C THR A 209 -5.82 -8.61 -9.95
N ALA A 210 -6.61 -9.68 -10.02
CA ALA A 210 -6.14 -11.04 -10.10
C ALA A 210 -6.29 -11.53 -11.54
N GLU A 211 -5.29 -12.25 -12.04
CA GLU A 211 -5.41 -12.99 -13.29
C GLU A 211 -6.35 -14.19 -13.07
N PRO A 212 -7.07 -14.67 -14.10
CA PRO A 212 -8.07 -15.75 -13.94
C PRO A 212 -7.54 -17.04 -13.30
N GLU A 213 -6.24 -17.31 -13.51
CA GLU A 213 -5.55 -18.49 -13.00
C GLU A 213 -4.82 -18.23 -11.68
N SER A 214 -4.67 -16.97 -11.29
CA SER A 214 -4.02 -16.62 -10.03
C SER A 214 -5.03 -16.66 -8.89
N LEU A 215 -4.65 -17.37 -7.84
CA LEU A 215 -5.33 -17.29 -6.55
C LEU A 215 -5.08 -15.95 -5.85
N TRP A 216 -4.16 -15.14 -6.38
CA TRP A 216 -3.65 -13.92 -5.78
C TRP A 216 -3.80 -12.70 -6.69
N PRO A 217 -3.98 -11.51 -6.10
CA PRO A 217 -3.79 -10.28 -6.85
C PRO A 217 -2.31 -10.16 -7.23
N ASN A 218 -2.00 -10.48 -8.49
CA ASN A 218 -0.66 -10.35 -9.06
C ASN A 218 -0.36 -8.89 -9.46
N HIS A 219 -1.40 -8.07 -9.54
CA HIS A 219 -1.26 -6.63 -9.77
C HIS A 219 -1.98 -5.89 -8.66
N TYR A 220 -1.26 -5.00 -7.99
CA TYR A 220 -1.88 -4.05 -7.09
C TYR A 220 -1.16 -2.71 -7.13
N ALA A 221 -1.90 -1.65 -6.89
CA ALA A 221 -1.34 -0.33 -6.67
C ALA A 221 -2.09 0.31 -5.53
N PHE A 222 -1.37 0.81 -4.53
CA PHE A 222 -1.91 1.54 -3.41
C PHE A 222 -1.14 2.82 -3.14
N VAL A 223 -1.88 3.84 -2.73
CA VAL A 223 -1.36 5.15 -2.34
C VAL A 223 -1.97 5.47 -0.98
N ALA A 224 -1.14 5.65 0.03
CA ALA A 224 -1.49 6.31 1.27
C ALA A 224 -1.06 7.78 1.14
N GLY A 225 -2.02 8.67 0.90
CA GLY A 225 -1.74 10.08 0.68
C GLY A 225 -1.14 10.77 1.90
N ILE A 226 -1.42 10.25 3.10
CA ILE A 226 -0.84 10.72 4.35
C ILE A 226 -0.43 9.53 5.20
N VAL A 227 0.85 9.48 5.60
CA VAL A 227 1.41 8.54 6.55
C VAL A 227 2.00 9.34 7.70
N LYS A 228 1.63 8.98 8.93
CA LYS A 228 2.21 9.53 10.15
C LYS A 228 2.68 8.39 11.03
N VAL A 229 3.79 8.59 11.71
CA VAL A 229 4.29 7.66 12.73
C VAL A 229 4.41 8.43 14.03
N ALA A 230 3.73 8.00 15.08
CA ALA A 230 3.81 8.58 16.40
C ALA A 230 4.63 7.69 17.33
N ASN A 231 5.35 8.32 18.25
CA ASN A 231 5.98 7.67 19.39
C ASN A 231 5.37 8.24 20.67
N ASP A 232 4.63 7.39 21.38
CA ASP A 232 3.88 7.74 22.58
C ASP A 232 4.79 8.05 23.76
N ALA A 233 6.02 7.52 23.77
CA ALA A 233 6.96 7.75 24.87
C ALA A 233 7.48 9.20 24.92
N ASN A 234 7.46 9.91 23.80
CA ASN A 234 7.98 11.28 23.70
C ASN A 234 7.02 12.27 23.03
N ASP A 235 5.78 11.84 22.76
CA ASP A 235 4.74 12.61 22.08
C ASP A 235 5.25 13.25 20.76
N LYS A 236 6.06 12.50 20.01
CA LYS A 236 6.59 12.94 18.70
C LYS A 236 5.87 12.25 17.56
N VAL A 237 5.55 13.04 16.54
CA VAL A 237 4.92 12.58 15.31
C VAL A 237 5.85 12.89 14.14
N PHE A 238 6.10 11.87 13.32
CA PHE A 238 6.79 11.91 12.04
C PHE A 238 5.77 12.01 10.92
N GLY A 239 6.07 12.78 9.88
CA GLY A 239 5.16 13.03 8.76
C GLY A 239 4.40 14.35 8.90
N PRO A 240 3.50 14.66 7.96
CA PRO A 240 2.90 13.73 7.00
C PRO A 240 3.86 13.32 5.87
N TYR A 241 3.79 12.05 5.46
CA TYR A 241 4.48 11.50 4.30
C TYR A 241 3.48 10.93 3.28
N GLU A 242 3.89 10.69 2.04
CA GLU A 242 3.10 9.92 1.06
C GLU A 242 3.78 8.58 0.83
N LEU A 243 3.03 7.48 0.92
CA LEU A 243 3.53 6.14 0.59
C LEU A 243 2.80 5.62 -0.64
N LYS A 244 3.55 5.33 -1.69
CA LYS A 244 3.07 4.62 -2.88
C LYS A 244 3.66 3.24 -2.90
N VAL A 245 2.84 2.25 -3.23
CA VAL A 245 3.32 0.90 -3.46
C VAL A 245 2.59 0.32 -4.66
N SER A 246 3.33 -0.35 -5.51
CA SER A 246 2.77 -1.11 -6.61
C SER A 246 3.41 -2.48 -6.68
N ARG A 247 2.66 -3.43 -7.20
CA ARG A 247 3.15 -4.72 -7.62
C ARG A 247 2.66 -4.98 -9.03
N GLU A 248 3.57 -5.43 -9.87
CA GLU A 248 3.30 -5.90 -11.22
C GLU A 248 3.98 -7.26 -11.36
N LEU A 249 3.18 -8.33 -11.31
CA LEU A 249 3.65 -9.72 -11.30
C LEU A 249 4.59 -9.97 -10.10
N ASP A 250 5.88 -10.13 -10.38
CA ASP A 250 6.92 -10.39 -9.38
C ASP A 250 7.64 -9.12 -8.93
N ASP A 251 7.39 -8.00 -9.61
CA ASP A 251 8.02 -6.73 -9.30
C ASP A 251 7.22 -5.96 -8.28
N ARG A 252 7.89 -5.39 -7.27
CA ARG A 252 7.27 -4.55 -6.24
C ARG A 252 8.02 -3.24 -6.15
N ALA A 253 7.32 -2.12 -6.28
CA ALA A 253 7.88 -0.80 -6.06
C ALA A 253 7.25 -0.20 -4.81
N TYR A 254 8.07 0.39 -3.95
CA TYR A 254 7.68 1.16 -2.78
C TYR A 254 8.32 2.53 -2.92
N THR A 255 7.57 3.60 -2.69
CA THR A 255 8.09 4.97 -2.75
C THR A 255 7.50 5.74 -1.58
N LEU A 256 8.35 6.12 -0.64
CA LEU A 256 8.02 6.99 0.47
C LEU A 256 8.50 8.39 0.15
N ARG A 257 7.59 9.36 0.04
CA ARG A 257 7.92 10.76 -0.15
C ARG A 257 7.79 11.47 1.19
N LEU A 258 8.87 12.13 1.61
CA LEU A 258 8.92 12.84 2.88
C LEU A 258 8.19 14.19 2.84
N ASP A 259 7.82 14.64 1.64
CA ASP A 259 6.93 15.78 1.42
C ASP A 259 5.82 15.35 0.45
N PRO A 260 4.61 15.06 0.97
CA PRO A 260 3.49 14.62 0.13
C PRO A 260 3.05 15.70 -0.87
N TYR A 261 3.33 16.98 -0.60
CA TYR A 261 2.97 18.10 -1.47
C TYR A 261 4.02 18.37 -2.57
N GLY A 262 5.16 17.66 -2.53
CA GLY A 262 6.13 17.58 -3.63
C GLY A 262 7.03 18.80 -3.80
N SER A 263 7.11 19.69 -2.81
CA SER A 263 7.97 20.88 -2.86
C SER A 263 9.46 20.55 -2.67
N THR A 264 9.78 19.50 -1.92
CA THR A 264 11.18 19.15 -1.61
C THR A 264 11.80 18.17 -2.59
N GLY A 265 11.00 17.28 -3.20
CA GLY A 265 11.52 16.14 -3.97
C GLY A 265 12.20 15.06 -3.11
N ALA A 266 12.00 15.10 -1.78
CA ALA A 266 12.57 14.13 -0.86
C ALA A 266 11.84 12.78 -0.96
N GLU A 267 12.54 11.74 -1.42
CA GLU A 267 11.99 10.41 -1.63
C GLU A 267 12.95 9.29 -1.21
N VAL A 268 12.37 8.19 -0.74
CA VAL A 268 13.03 6.91 -0.51
C VAL A 268 12.28 5.86 -1.32
N GLY A 269 12.98 5.22 -2.26
CA GLY A 269 12.44 4.18 -3.11
C GLY A 269 12.96 2.80 -2.71
N MET A 270 12.15 1.78 -2.89
CA MET A 270 12.58 0.38 -2.90
C MET A 270 11.89 -0.34 -4.04
N ASN A 271 12.65 -0.85 -4.99
CA ASN A 271 12.16 -1.70 -6.07
C ASN A 271 12.68 -3.11 -5.84
N THR A 272 11.81 -4.08 -5.87
CA THR A 272 12.11 -5.50 -5.72
C THR A 272 11.76 -6.19 -7.02
N HIS A 273 12.70 -6.91 -7.62
CA HIS A 273 12.53 -7.65 -8.86
C HIS A 273 12.60 -9.14 -8.56
N GLY A 274 11.42 -9.77 -8.53
CA GLY A 274 11.23 -11.11 -7.94
C GLY A 274 11.74 -11.20 -6.50
N ASP A 275 12.11 -12.39 -6.06
CA ASP A 275 12.66 -12.62 -4.71
C ASP A 275 14.18 -12.40 -4.64
N ILE A 276 14.80 -12.06 -5.76
CA ILE A 276 16.25 -12.12 -5.97
C ILE A 276 16.89 -10.75 -5.82
N LYS A 277 16.30 -9.66 -6.32
CA LYS A 277 16.99 -8.37 -6.36
C LYS A 277 16.15 -7.25 -5.75
N ARG A 278 16.78 -6.41 -4.93
CA ARG A 278 16.18 -5.22 -4.33
C ARG A 278 17.08 -4.01 -4.60
N LEU A 279 16.55 -2.97 -5.19
CA LEU A 279 17.20 -1.67 -5.34
C LEU A 279 16.55 -0.69 -4.37
N ILE A 280 17.31 -0.17 -3.43
CA ILE A 280 16.88 0.85 -2.48
C ILE A 280 17.53 2.17 -2.92
N SER A 281 16.73 3.20 -3.19
CA SER A 281 17.20 4.52 -3.58
C SER A 281 16.85 5.56 -2.51
N PHE A 282 17.77 6.49 -2.30
CA PHE A 282 17.60 7.61 -1.40
C PHE A 282 17.84 8.90 -2.18
N ARG A 283 16.89 9.81 -2.12
CA ARG A 283 17.01 11.15 -2.71
C ARG A 283 16.34 12.14 -1.79
N ILE A 284 17.06 12.56 -0.76
CA ILE A 284 16.66 13.56 0.22
C ILE A 284 17.57 14.76 0.01
N PRO A 285 17.13 15.84 -0.65
CA PRO A 285 17.98 17.00 -0.89
C PRO A 285 18.26 17.75 0.41
N LYS A 286 19.36 18.51 0.42
CA LYS A 286 19.79 19.33 1.55
C LYS A 286 18.73 20.37 1.95
N ARG A 287 17.95 20.06 2.97
CA ARG A 287 16.85 20.91 3.51
C ARG A 287 16.75 20.78 5.01
N THR A 288 16.10 21.74 5.66
CA THR A 288 15.89 21.75 7.11
C THR A 288 15.10 20.53 7.58
N LEU A 289 15.27 20.15 8.85
CA LEU A 289 14.50 19.06 9.45
C LEU A 289 12.99 19.29 9.38
N ALA A 290 12.55 20.55 9.57
CA ALA A 290 11.15 20.94 9.48
C ALA A 290 10.57 20.75 8.06
N GLU A 291 11.34 21.07 7.02
CA GLU A 291 10.95 20.85 5.61
C GLU A 291 10.81 19.36 5.27
N HIS A 292 11.54 18.48 5.96
CA HIS A 292 11.42 17.02 5.81
C HIS A 292 10.41 16.39 6.78
N HIS A 293 9.70 17.20 7.57
CA HIS A 293 8.80 16.74 8.64
C HIS A 293 9.47 15.77 9.65
N VAL A 294 10.75 16.02 9.95
CA VAL A 294 11.56 15.27 10.92
C VAL A 294 11.70 16.10 12.20
N PRO A 295 11.27 15.60 13.37
CA PRO A 295 11.47 16.26 14.66
C PRO A 295 12.96 16.40 15.03
N GLU A 296 13.40 17.61 15.42
CA GLU A 296 14.76 17.88 15.92
C GLU A 296 15.17 16.97 17.08
N ALA A 297 14.20 16.62 17.94
CA ALA A 297 14.41 15.79 19.12
C ALA A 297 15.01 14.40 18.81
N LEU A 298 14.89 13.90 17.57
CA LEU A 298 15.54 12.66 17.14
C LEU A 298 17.06 12.71 17.22
N PHE A 299 17.64 13.89 17.03
CA PHE A 299 19.08 14.10 17.04
C PHE A 299 19.56 14.57 18.43
N GLY A 300 18.71 14.47 19.45
CA GLY A 300 18.97 14.99 20.78
C GLY A 300 19.25 16.49 20.75
N GLY A 301 20.28 16.93 21.47
CA GLY A 301 20.72 18.34 21.46
C GLY A 301 21.61 18.73 20.27
N LEU A 302 21.87 17.83 19.32
CA LEU A 302 22.76 18.10 18.19
C LEU A 302 22.08 18.87 17.05
N ALA A 303 20.78 18.66 16.88
CA ALA A 303 20.00 19.38 15.87
C ALA A 303 19.42 20.68 16.42
N THR A 304 19.26 21.64 15.52
CA THR A 304 18.54 22.89 15.72
C THR A 304 17.58 23.11 14.56
N LYS A 305 16.76 24.16 14.63
CA LYS A 305 15.92 24.62 13.50
C LYS A 305 16.68 24.89 12.21
N GLU A 306 17.97 25.21 12.31
CA GLU A 306 18.84 25.48 11.15
C GLU A 306 19.44 24.20 10.57
N THR A 307 19.38 23.07 11.30
CA THR A 307 19.98 21.82 10.87
C THR A 307 19.34 21.34 9.59
N ARG A 308 20.18 21.05 8.59
CA ARG A 308 19.75 20.53 7.30
C ARG A 308 20.28 19.13 7.09
N LEU A 309 19.46 18.26 6.51
CA LEU A 309 19.84 16.90 6.15
C LEU A 309 19.81 16.71 4.64
N GLU A 310 20.76 15.92 4.17
CA GLU A 310 20.89 15.43 2.82
C GLU A 310 21.19 13.93 2.87
N VAL A 311 20.51 13.14 2.05
CA VAL A 311 20.78 11.71 1.88
C VAL A 311 20.63 11.40 0.41
N THR A 312 21.70 10.98 -0.24
CA THR A 312 21.63 10.53 -1.64
C THR A 312 22.35 9.20 -1.80
N GLY A 313 21.76 8.27 -2.53
CA GLY A 313 22.41 6.99 -2.74
C GLY A 313 21.53 5.92 -3.33
N GLU A 314 22.17 4.84 -3.69
CA GLU A 314 21.52 3.63 -4.18
C GLU A 314 22.22 2.42 -3.56
N LEU A 315 21.42 1.44 -3.14
CA LEU A 315 21.87 0.18 -2.60
C LEU A 315 21.16 -0.94 -3.35
N THR A 316 21.93 -1.75 -4.05
CA THR A 316 21.45 -3.00 -4.65
C THR A 316 21.72 -4.14 -3.69
N VAL A 317 20.69 -4.92 -3.37
CA VAL A 317 20.76 -6.12 -2.55
C VAL A 317 20.28 -7.29 -3.39
N GLU A 318 21.14 -8.28 -3.58
CA GLU A 318 20.83 -9.52 -4.26
C GLU A 318 20.71 -10.65 -3.22
N ARG A 319 19.72 -11.52 -3.43
CA ARG A 319 19.38 -12.68 -2.61
C ARG A 319 19.63 -13.91 -3.47
N GLY A 320 20.35 -14.87 -2.92
CA GLY A 320 20.72 -16.12 -3.56
C GLY A 320 21.63 -16.92 -2.64
N ASP A 321 22.29 -17.97 -3.14
CA ASP A 321 23.19 -18.81 -2.33
C ASP A 321 24.33 -18.00 -1.69
N LYS A 322 24.69 -16.88 -2.31
CA LYS A 322 25.71 -15.96 -1.81
C LYS A 322 25.20 -14.52 -1.85
N PRO A 323 24.23 -14.12 -0.98
CA PRO A 323 23.51 -12.83 -1.01
C PRO A 323 24.17 -11.73 -1.86
N ARG A 324 24.91 -10.74 -1.35
CA ARG A 324 25.53 -9.58 -2.07
C ARG A 324 24.68 -8.34 -1.90
N ALA A 325 25.38 -7.29 -1.49
CA ALA A 325 24.84 -5.97 -1.41
C ALA A 325 25.97 -5.00 -1.77
N GLU A 326 25.67 -4.07 -2.66
CA GLU A 326 26.59 -3.08 -3.17
C GLU A 326 25.86 -1.76 -3.38
N GLY A 327 26.54 -0.66 -3.12
CA GLY A 327 25.91 0.63 -3.26
C GLY A 327 26.82 1.79 -2.97
N LYS A 328 26.28 3.00 -3.15
CA LYS A 328 26.91 4.25 -2.77
C LYS A 328 25.91 5.06 -1.98
N LEU A 329 26.36 5.59 -0.84
CA LEU A 329 25.56 6.42 0.05
C LEU A 329 26.34 7.69 0.37
N THR A 330 25.65 8.82 0.34
CA THR A 330 26.12 10.13 0.79
C THR A 330 25.15 10.64 1.83
N LEU A 331 25.64 10.89 3.04
CA LEU A 331 24.88 11.45 4.17
C LEU A 331 25.48 12.81 4.51
N GLY A 332 24.72 13.87 4.31
CA GLY A 332 25.09 15.23 4.69
C GLY A 332 24.22 15.73 5.84
N ALA A 333 24.83 16.38 6.82
CA ALA A 333 24.15 17.14 7.84
C ALA A 333 24.87 18.49 8.01
N SER A 334 24.18 19.61 7.87
CA SER A 334 24.77 20.94 8.08
C SER A 334 24.14 21.66 9.25
N ALA A 335 24.87 22.59 9.86
CA ALA A 335 24.44 23.36 11.02
C ALA A 335 24.05 22.48 12.23
N LEU A 336 24.82 21.42 12.48
CA LEU A 336 24.78 20.66 13.73
C LEU A 336 25.47 21.45 14.85
N ARG A 337 25.00 21.36 16.10
CA ARG A 337 25.67 22.01 17.24
C ARG A 337 26.07 21.00 18.30
N ILE A 338 27.36 20.96 18.62
CA ILE A 338 27.86 20.14 19.72
C ILE A 338 27.78 20.97 21.00
N GLY A 339 26.73 20.73 21.78
CA GLY A 339 26.48 21.41 23.05
C GLY A 339 25.77 22.76 22.92
N VAL A 340 25.31 23.28 24.07
CA VAL A 340 24.60 24.56 24.15
C VAL A 340 25.57 25.70 23.81
N GLY A 341 25.29 26.44 22.74
CA GLY A 341 26.12 27.55 22.27
C GLY A 341 27.31 27.15 21.39
N GLY A 342 27.45 25.87 21.04
CA GLY A 342 28.49 25.41 20.10
C GLY A 342 28.33 26.04 18.71
N ALA A 343 29.46 26.29 18.04
CA ALA A 343 29.46 26.74 16.65
C ALA A 343 28.81 25.68 15.73
N PRO A 344 28.11 26.08 14.66
CA PRO A 344 27.55 25.14 13.69
C PRO A 344 28.66 24.33 13.02
N LEU A 345 28.43 23.03 12.92
CA LEU A 345 29.31 22.04 12.30
C LEU A 345 28.58 21.39 11.13
N ASP A 346 29.29 21.28 10.01
CA ASP A 346 28.83 20.51 8.86
C ASP A 346 29.51 19.16 8.85
N ALA A 347 28.76 18.11 8.58
CA ALA A 347 29.21 16.73 8.50
C ALA A 347 28.77 16.13 7.16
N GLU A 348 29.67 15.44 6.47
CA GLU A 348 29.33 14.70 5.25
C GLU A 348 30.05 13.36 5.24
N LEU A 349 29.30 12.27 5.13
CA LEU A 349 29.82 10.92 4.97
C LEU A 349 29.48 10.42 3.57
N THR A 350 30.48 10.22 2.73
CA THR A 350 30.34 9.43 1.50
C THR A 350 30.89 8.03 1.76
N ALA A 351 30.13 7.00 1.41
CA ALA A 351 30.50 5.60 1.60
C ALA A 351 30.11 4.75 0.38
N ALA A 352 31.08 4.02 -0.16
CA ALA A 352 30.84 2.86 -1.02
C ALA A 352 30.63 1.65 -0.10
N LEU A 353 29.49 0.99 -0.28
CA LEU A 353 29.07 -0.16 0.50
C LEU A 353 29.35 -1.42 -0.32
N GLY A 354 29.98 -2.39 0.31
CA GLY A 354 30.23 -3.72 -0.25
C GLY A 354 29.99 -4.77 0.82
N ARG A 355 29.88 -6.04 0.44
CA ARG A 355 29.50 -7.09 1.40
C ARG A 355 30.68 -7.56 2.25
N ALA A 356 30.43 -7.65 3.57
CA ALA A 356 31.28 -8.37 4.53
C ALA A 356 30.75 -9.78 4.86
N GLY A 357 29.42 -9.92 4.92
CA GLY A 357 28.74 -11.13 5.41
C GLY A 357 27.22 -11.07 5.26
N GLU A 358 26.49 -12.03 5.84
CA GLU A 358 25.02 -11.95 5.92
C GLU A 358 24.61 -10.86 6.90
N GLY A 359 23.81 -9.89 6.43
CA GLY A 359 23.35 -8.75 7.23
C GLY A 359 24.43 -7.70 7.57
N VAL A 360 25.61 -7.76 6.95
CA VAL A 360 26.71 -6.81 7.20
C VAL A 360 27.22 -6.20 5.90
N LEU A 361 27.21 -4.86 5.84
CA LEU A 361 27.77 -4.06 4.75
C LEU A 361 29.07 -3.40 5.20
N ASP A 362 30.19 -3.74 4.59
CA ASP A 362 31.44 -3.02 4.76
C ASP A 362 31.44 -1.70 3.99
N VAL A 363 31.92 -0.65 4.63
CA VAL A 363 32.32 0.60 3.97
C VAL A 363 33.69 0.36 3.34
N THR A 364 33.69 -0.05 2.07
CA THR A 364 34.91 -0.40 1.32
C THR A 364 35.75 0.85 1.05
N GLN A 365 35.09 1.96 0.76
CA GLN A 365 35.70 3.27 0.59
C GLN A 365 34.77 4.32 1.18
N GLY A 366 35.23 5.09 2.16
CA GLY A 366 34.47 6.21 2.67
C GLY A 366 35.32 7.43 2.97
N SER A 367 34.68 8.59 2.94
CA SER A 367 35.25 9.87 3.38
C SER A 367 34.27 10.55 4.33
N LEU A 368 34.80 11.06 5.43
CA LEU A 368 34.07 11.88 6.38
C LEU A 368 34.62 13.31 6.34
N LEU A 369 33.75 14.28 6.10
CA LEU A 369 34.00 15.70 6.28
C LEU A 369 33.36 16.12 7.60
N LEU A 370 34.10 16.83 8.46
CA LEU A 370 33.60 17.48 9.67
C LEU A 370 34.16 18.90 9.71
N GLY A 371 33.34 19.88 9.33
CA GLY A 371 33.76 21.26 9.10
C GLY A 371 34.95 21.31 8.11
N PRO A 372 36.11 21.89 8.49
CA PRO A 372 37.28 21.94 7.62
C PRO A 372 38.08 20.63 7.58
N THR A 373 37.75 19.65 8.43
CA THR A 373 38.53 18.42 8.55
C THR A 373 38.00 17.33 7.62
N ARG A 374 38.92 16.62 6.94
CA ARG A 374 38.62 15.46 6.10
C ARG A 374 39.33 14.23 6.65
N GLY A 375 38.62 13.12 6.74
CA GLY A 375 39.14 11.82 7.14
C GLY A 375 38.67 10.71 6.19
N LYS A 376 39.39 9.58 6.21
CA LYS A 376 38.89 8.33 5.62
C LYS A 376 37.86 7.72 6.58
N ALA A 377 36.80 7.13 6.04
CA ALA A 377 35.84 6.35 6.79
C ALA A 377 35.91 4.89 6.33
N THR A 378 35.99 3.97 7.29
CA THR A 378 36.03 2.52 7.06
C THR A 378 35.34 1.87 8.26
N GLY A 379 34.41 0.96 8.02
CA GLY A 379 33.63 0.31 9.07
C GLY A 379 32.65 -0.67 8.46
N ALA A 380 31.73 -1.20 9.27
CA ALA A 380 30.73 -2.17 8.84
C ALA A 380 29.36 -1.82 9.43
N ILE A 381 28.33 -1.71 8.59
CA ILE A 381 26.92 -1.54 8.94
C ILE A 381 26.34 -2.94 9.16
N ASP A 382 26.05 -3.31 10.41
CA ASP A 382 25.38 -4.58 10.75
C ASP A 382 23.89 -4.33 10.97
N SER A 383 23.03 -4.93 10.14
CA SER A 383 21.57 -4.82 10.25
C SER A 383 20.95 -5.91 11.13
N ARG A 384 21.75 -6.86 11.65
CA ARG A 384 21.27 -7.94 12.53
C ARG A 384 21.16 -7.51 13.98
N GLY A 385 21.92 -6.49 14.36
CA GLY A 385 21.81 -5.85 15.67
C GLY A 385 20.63 -4.89 15.75
N LYS A 386 20.24 -4.50 16.96
CA LYS A 386 19.27 -3.41 17.19
C LYS A 386 19.90 -2.02 16.96
N GLY A 387 20.73 -1.85 15.94
CA GLY A 387 21.44 -0.59 15.72
C GLY A 387 22.44 -0.67 14.59
N VAL A 388 22.82 0.50 14.08
CA VAL A 388 23.87 0.63 13.07
C VAL A 388 25.17 0.99 13.77
N ARG A 389 26.19 0.12 13.69
CA ARG A 389 27.55 0.47 14.10
C ARG A 389 28.26 1.12 12.90
N VAL A 390 28.86 2.28 13.10
CA VAL A 390 29.79 2.87 12.13
C VAL A 390 31.09 3.13 12.84
N GLU A 391 32.14 2.40 12.45
CA GLU A 391 33.49 2.71 12.89
C GLU A 391 34.07 3.75 11.93
N ILE A 392 34.72 4.79 12.47
CA ILE A 392 35.32 5.86 11.67
C ILE A 392 36.77 5.97 12.14
N THR A 393 37.71 5.62 11.27
CA THR A 393 39.14 5.82 11.53
C THR A 393 39.65 7.05 10.80
N SER A 394 39.65 8.21 11.46
CA SER A 394 40.24 9.41 10.88
C SER A 394 41.78 9.38 11.02
N LYS A 395 42.50 9.64 9.93
CA LYS A 395 43.91 10.03 9.97
C LYS A 395 43.96 11.52 9.64
N ARG A 396 44.40 12.35 10.58
CA ARG A 396 44.55 13.80 10.35
C ARG A 396 45.61 13.99 9.26
N CYS A 397 45.22 14.55 8.11
CA CYS A 397 46.15 14.79 6.99
C CYS A 397 47.06 16.00 7.22
N ASP A 398 46.77 16.85 8.20
CA ASP A 398 47.46 18.12 8.40
C ASP A 398 48.28 18.15 9.68
N VAL A 399 49.40 17.44 9.71
CA VAL A 399 50.62 17.94 10.35
C VAL A 399 51.84 17.34 9.64
N ALA A 400 52.49 18.13 8.78
CA ALA A 400 53.76 17.79 8.16
C ALA A 400 54.96 17.79 9.15
N SER A 401 54.74 17.51 10.44
CA SER A 401 55.78 17.65 11.47
C SER A 401 55.82 16.57 12.55
N GLU A 402 55.15 15.43 12.37
CA GLU A 402 55.43 14.25 13.22
C GLU A 402 56.11 13.19 12.38
N GLY A 403 57.27 12.73 12.86
CA GLY A 403 58.15 11.79 12.16
C GLY A 403 57.49 10.44 11.82
N PRO A 404 58.24 9.50 11.22
CA PRO A 404 57.74 8.29 10.55
C PRO A 404 56.93 7.27 11.38
N GLY A 405 56.56 7.55 12.64
CA GLY A 405 55.91 6.62 13.56
C GLY A 405 54.57 7.06 14.17
N GLY A 406 54.08 8.26 13.88
CA GLY A 406 52.87 8.80 14.53
C GLY A 406 51.56 8.42 13.82
N THR A 407 51.05 7.19 14.00
CA THR A 407 49.61 6.96 13.78
C THR A 407 48.85 7.34 15.05
N THR A 408 48.33 8.56 15.11
CA THR A 408 47.31 8.91 16.11
C THR A 408 46.04 8.14 15.74
N ARG A 409 45.82 6.99 16.38
CA ARG A 409 44.54 6.27 16.30
C ARG A 409 43.54 7.01 17.16
N LEU A 410 42.72 7.84 16.55
CA LEU A 410 41.52 8.36 17.18
C LEU A 410 40.47 7.26 17.09
N ALA A 411 40.38 6.41 18.11
CA ALA A 411 39.31 5.46 18.25
C ALA A 411 38.05 6.24 18.63
N LEU A 412 37.24 6.60 17.63
CA LEU A 412 35.86 6.98 17.87
C LEU A 412 35.16 5.71 18.37
N SER A 413 34.77 5.70 19.64
CA SER A 413 34.12 4.57 20.30
C SER A 413 32.98 4.03 19.45
N SER A 414 32.82 2.71 19.42
CA SER A 414 31.67 2.04 18.82
C SER A 414 30.38 2.62 19.43
N ALA A 415 29.62 3.36 18.63
CA ALA A 415 28.28 3.78 19.01
C ALA A 415 27.34 2.60 18.74
N ASP A 416 26.81 2.01 19.80
CA ASP A 416 25.65 1.12 19.70
C ASP A 416 24.42 2.04 19.67
N VAL A 417 23.88 2.28 18.47
CA VAL A 417 22.76 3.21 18.29
C VAL A 417 21.46 2.51 18.70
N THR A 418 21.28 2.33 20.01
CA THR A 418 19.98 2.22 20.64
C THR A 418 19.81 3.40 21.58
N GLY A 419 19.34 4.53 21.03
CA GLY A 419 18.98 5.72 21.82
C GLY A 419 20.11 6.65 22.27
N GLY A 420 21.30 6.64 21.65
CA GLY A 420 22.48 7.37 22.11
C GLY A 420 23.11 8.35 21.12
N SER A 421 23.63 9.46 21.65
CA SER A 421 24.32 10.57 20.98
C SER A 421 25.74 10.23 20.49
N LEU A 422 26.14 10.82 19.35
CA LEU A 422 27.51 10.79 18.81
C LEU A 422 28.45 11.68 19.64
N PHE A 423 29.51 11.11 20.21
CA PHE A 423 30.57 11.86 20.88
C PHE A 423 31.75 12.07 19.93
N PHE A 424 32.06 13.33 19.65
CA PHE A 424 33.27 13.75 18.94
C PHE A 424 34.21 14.40 19.95
N ALA A 425 35.40 13.85 20.13
CA ALA A 425 36.48 14.52 20.85
C ALA A 425 37.41 15.19 19.82
N PRO A 426 37.28 16.50 19.55
CA PRO A 426 38.26 17.19 18.73
C PRO A 426 39.59 17.26 19.47
N CYS A 427 40.69 16.83 18.85
CA CYS A 427 42.02 17.17 19.32
C CYS A 427 42.26 18.68 19.11
N ILE A 428 41.97 19.47 20.15
CA ILE A 428 42.37 20.86 20.25
C ILE A 428 43.88 20.88 20.41
N VAL A 429 44.60 21.22 19.34
CA VAL A 429 46.03 21.51 19.43
C VAL A 429 46.13 22.88 20.08
N ALA A 430 46.61 22.92 21.33
CA ALA A 430 46.90 24.18 21.98
C ALA A 430 47.91 24.97 21.13
N PRO A 431 47.68 26.26 20.83
CA PRO A 431 48.66 27.06 20.12
C PRO A 431 49.96 27.05 20.93
N LYS A 432 51.05 26.60 20.30
CA LYS A 432 52.40 26.73 20.85
C LYS A 432 52.60 28.20 21.17
N LYS A 433 52.68 28.56 22.46
CA LYS A 433 53.14 29.89 22.88
C LYS A 433 54.51 30.10 22.23
N ARG A 434 54.62 31.13 21.39
CA ARG A 434 55.89 31.58 20.82
C ARG A 434 56.79 32.14 21.90
#